data_AF-Q95UZ3-F1
#
_entry.id   AF-Q95UZ3-F1
#
_cell.length_a   1.000
_cell.length_b   1.000
_cell.length_c   1.000
_cell.angle_alpha   90.00
_cell.angle_beta   90.00
_cell.angle_gamma   90.00
#
_symmetry.space_group_name_H-M   'P 1'
#
loop_
_entity.id
_entity.type
_entity.pdbx_description
1 polymer ?
#
loop_
_entity_poly.entity_id
_entity_poly.type
_entity_poly.pdbx_seq_one_letter_code
_entity_poly.pdbx_strand_id
1 'polypeptide(L)'
;KLKTVDLLINGAGILDDNQIERTIAVNFTGTVNTTTAIMDFWDKRKGGPGGVVANICSVTGFNSIYQVPVYSASKAAALSFTMSIAKLAHITGVTAYSINPGITNTVLVHKFNSWLNVEPRVAELLLEHPTQTTLQCAQNFVKAIEANQ
;
A
#
# COMPACT_ATOMS: atom_id res chain seq x y z
N LYS A 1 -17.55 -22.00 3.32
CA LYS A 1 -17.50 -20.56 2.94
C LYS A 1 -17.44 -19.74 4.22
N LEU A 2 -16.57 -18.72 4.28
CA LEU A 2 -16.52 -17.78 5.40
C LEU A 2 -17.85 -17.01 5.49
N LYS A 3 -18.29 -16.72 6.71
CA LYS A 3 -19.54 -15.97 6.98
C LYS A 3 -19.25 -14.48 7.18
N THR A 4 -18.15 -14.18 7.86
CA THR A 4 -17.63 -12.84 8.11
C THR A 4 -16.19 -12.76 7.64
N VAL A 5 -15.77 -11.55 7.33
CA VAL A 5 -14.37 -11.17 7.10
C VAL A 5 -14.18 -9.90 7.91
N ASP A 6 -13.16 -9.85 8.75
CA ASP A 6 -12.93 -8.74 9.68
C ASP A 6 -11.92 -7.72 9.14
N LEU A 7 -10.92 -8.21 8.40
CA LEU A 7 -9.80 -7.41 7.90
C LEU A 7 -9.49 -7.74 6.43
N LEU A 8 -9.35 -6.70 5.62
CA LEU A 8 -8.81 -6.75 4.26
C LEU A 8 -7.42 -6.11 4.27
N ILE A 9 -6.41 -6.85 3.81
CA ILE A 9 -5.06 -6.32 3.61
C ILE A 9 -4.78 -6.19 2.11
N ASN A 10 -4.76 -4.96 1.59
CA ASN A 10 -4.38 -4.71 0.20
C ASN A 10 -2.85 -4.59 0.11
N GLY A 11 -2.21 -5.68 -0.33
CA GLY A 11 -0.75 -5.79 -0.41
C GLY A 11 -0.15 -5.89 -1.82
N ALA A 12 -0.98 -5.86 -2.87
CA ALA A 12 -0.48 -5.94 -4.24
C ALA A 12 0.39 -4.71 -4.58
N GLY A 13 1.53 -4.95 -5.21
CA GLY A 13 2.41 -3.87 -5.63
C GLY A 13 3.53 -4.33 -6.56
N ILE A 14 3.89 -3.45 -7.50
CA ILE A 14 5.07 -3.58 -8.36
C ILE A 14 5.90 -2.30 -8.30
N LEU A 15 7.18 -2.41 -8.63
CA LEU A 15 8.11 -1.30 -8.73
C LEU A 15 8.87 -1.46 -10.05
N ASP A 16 8.35 -0.82 -11.09
CA ASP A 16 8.94 -0.79 -12.42
C ASP A 16 8.42 0.45 -13.17
N ASP A 17 9.23 1.51 -13.21
CA ASP A 17 8.84 2.77 -13.82
C ASP A 17 8.96 2.77 -15.37
N ASN A 18 9.39 1.65 -15.98
CA ASN A 18 9.19 1.41 -17.40
C ASN A 18 7.78 0.93 -17.74
N GLN A 19 7.01 0.46 -16.75
CA GLN A 19 5.64 -0.04 -16.92
C GLN A 19 4.64 0.91 -16.27
N ILE A 20 4.55 2.14 -16.79
CA ILE A 20 3.78 3.25 -16.19
C ILE A 20 2.33 2.84 -15.89
N GLU A 21 1.60 2.39 -16.90
CA GLU A 21 0.19 2.01 -16.78
C GLU A 21 0.01 0.85 -15.82
N ARG A 22 0.91 -0.14 -15.86
CA ARG A 22 0.84 -1.31 -14.99
C ARG A 22 1.11 -0.93 -13.53
N THR A 23 2.07 -0.05 -13.27
CA THR A 23 2.40 0.42 -11.92
C THR A 23 1.22 1.16 -11.31
N ILE A 24 0.57 2.05 -12.06
CA ILE A 24 -0.65 2.75 -11.61
C ILE A 24 -1.80 1.75 -11.42
N ALA A 25 -2.01 0.85 -12.38
CA ALA A 25 -3.10 -0.11 -12.36
C ALA A 25 -3.01 -1.07 -11.16
N VAL A 26 -1.82 -1.59 -10.85
CA VAL A 26 -1.63 -2.52 -9.73
C VAL A 26 -1.61 -1.79 -8.40
N ASN A 27 -0.75 -0.77 -8.25
CA ASN A 27 -0.47 -0.17 -6.94
C ASN A 27 -1.61 0.69 -6.45
N PHE A 28 -2.31 1.38 -7.36
CA PHE A 28 -3.36 2.31 -7.02
C PHE A 28 -4.74 1.81 -7.44
N THR A 29 -4.99 1.63 -8.74
CA THR A 29 -6.32 1.26 -9.23
C THR A 29 -6.80 -0.08 -8.65
N GLY A 30 -5.92 -1.07 -8.52
CA GLY A 30 -6.21 -2.36 -7.89
C GLY A 30 -6.61 -2.24 -6.42
N THR A 31 -5.89 -1.40 -5.66
CA THR A 31 -6.21 -1.08 -4.26
C THR A 31 -7.59 -0.42 -4.14
N VAL A 32 -7.87 0.57 -5.00
CA VAL A 32 -9.18 1.25 -5.03
C VAL A 32 -10.29 0.26 -5.39
N ASN A 33 -10.13 -0.49 -6.48
CA ASN A 33 -11.15 -1.43 -6.96
C ASN A 33 -11.45 -2.54 -5.94
N THR A 34 -10.42 -3.11 -5.32
CA THR A 34 -10.59 -4.17 -4.30
C THR A 34 -11.30 -3.62 -3.07
N THR A 35 -10.96 -2.39 -2.65
CA THR A 35 -11.65 -1.72 -1.55
C THR A 35 -13.09 -1.39 -1.92
N THR A 36 -13.35 -0.87 -3.12
CA THR A 36 -14.71 -0.60 -3.60
C THR A 36 -15.55 -1.88 -3.66
N ALA A 37 -14.97 -2.99 -4.12
CA ALA A 37 -15.67 -4.26 -4.20
C ALA A 37 -16.07 -4.80 -2.81
N ILE A 38 -15.21 -4.68 -1.79
CA ILE A 38 -15.57 -5.17 -0.44
C ILE A 38 -16.69 -4.34 0.20
N MET A 39 -16.89 -3.10 -0.22
CA MET A 39 -17.99 -2.26 0.28
C MET A 39 -19.38 -2.85 0.00
N ASP A 40 -19.54 -3.68 -1.03
CA ASP A 40 -20.82 -4.37 -1.28
C ASP A 40 -21.22 -5.32 -0.14
N PHE A 41 -20.24 -5.78 0.65
CA PHE A 41 -20.45 -6.65 1.80
C PHE A 41 -20.37 -5.91 3.14
N TRP A 42 -19.57 -4.85 3.22
CA TRP A 42 -19.27 -4.17 4.49
C TRP A 42 -19.99 -2.85 4.70
N ASP A 43 -20.48 -2.16 3.66
CA ASP A 43 -21.08 -0.84 3.80
C ASP A 43 -22.33 -0.87 4.69
N LYS A 44 -22.27 -0.20 5.85
CA LYS A 44 -23.39 -0.14 6.80
C LYS A 44 -24.65 0.46 6.21
N ARG A 45 -24.53 1.31 5.18
CA ARG A 45 -25.68 1.89 4.47
C ARG A 45 -26.45 0.82 3.69
N LYS A 46 -25.81 -0.31 3.39
CA LYS A 46 -26.40 -1.50 2.76
C LYS A 46 -26.74 -2.59 3.78
N GLY A 47 -26.67 -2.29 5.08
CA GLY A 47 -26.85 -3.27 6.17
C GLY A 47 -25.64 -4.16 6.43
N GLY A 48 -24.47 -3.84 5.84
CA GLY A 48 -23.22 -4.54 6.12
C GLY A 48 -22.72 -4.30 7.55
N PRO A 49 -21.90 -5.21 8.11
CA PRO A 49 -21.43 -5.11 9.49
C PRO A 49 -20.30 -4.09 9.71
N GLY A 50 -19.83 -3.41 8.66
CA GLY A 50 -18.56 -2.70 8.69
C GLY A 50 -17.37 -3.65 8.52
N GLY A 51 -16.16 -3.12 8.77
CA GLY A 51 -14.92 -3.88 8.67
C GLY A 51 -13.68 -2.99 8.73
N VAL A 52 -12.51 -3.59 8.56
CA VAL A 52 -11.22 -2.88 8.64
C VAL A 52 -10.42 -3.07 7.35
N VAL A 53 -9.89 -1.99 6.79
CA VAL A 53 -8.98 -2.03 5.63
C VAL A 53 -7.57 -1.59 6.04
N ALA A 54 -6.58 -2.44 5.81
CA ALA A 54 -5.17 -2.11 5.92
C ALA A 54 -4.53 -2.04 4.53
N ASN A 55 -4.09 -0.86 4.10
CA ASN A 55 -3.44 -0.69 2.80
C ASN A 55 -1.92 -0.63 2.95
N ILE A 56 -1.20 -1.50 2.24
CA ILE A 56 0.27 -1.47 2.19
C ILE A 56 0.72 -0.39 1.21
N CYS A 57 1.01 0.79 1.75
CA CYS A 57 1.52 1.94 1.04
C CYS A 57 3.06 1.90 1.03
N SER A 58 3.73 3.02 1.30
CA SER A 58 5.21 3.13 1.32
C SER A 58 5.61 4.48 1.88
N VAL A 59 6.80 4.58 2.51
CA VAL A 59 7.39 5.88 2.85
C VAL A 59 7.56 6.81 1.64
N THR A 60 7.63 6.25 0.43
CA THR A 60 7.69 7.01 -0.83
C THR A 60 6.42 7.81 -1.13
N GLY A 61 5.31 7.45 -0.47
CA GLY A 61 4.07 8.21 -0.51
C GLY A 61 4.11 9.51 0.31
N PHE A 62 5.05 9.62 1.26
CA PHE A 62 5.32 10.87 1.98
C PHE A 62 6.35 11.73 1.25
N ASN A 63 7.47 11.12 0.86
CA ASN A 63 8.55 11.77 0.15
C ASN A 63 9.08 10.83 -0.93
N SER A 64 9.01 11.25 -2.19
CA SER A 64 9.31 10.39 -3.33
C SER A 64 10.78 10.03 -3.42
N ILE A 65 11.06 8.81 -3.89
CA ILE A 65 12.34 8.49 -4.52
C ILE A 65 12.22 9.00 -5.95
N TYR A 66 12.84 10.14 -6.23
CA TYR A 66 12.60 10.91 -7.46
C TYR A 66 13.05 10.19 -8.73
N GLN A 67 13.87 9.14 -8.63
CA GLN A 67 14.26 8.27 -9.74
C GLN A 67 13.16 7.26 -10.13
N VAL A 68 12.20 7.00 -9.23
CA VAL A 68 10.99 6.18 -9.48
C VAL A 68 9.71 6.98 -9.18
N PRO A 69 9.49 8.08 -9.94
CA PRO A 69 8.40 9.00 -9.69
C PRO A 69 7.01 8.37 -9.87
N VAL A 70 6.83 7.41 -10.80
CA VAL A 70 5.54 6.77 -11.05
C VAL A 70 5.18 5.84 -9.89
N TYR A 71 6.11 5.00 -9.44
CA TYR A 71 5.95 4.22 -8.22
C TYR A 71 5.59 5.10 -7.02
N SER A 72 6.39 6.15 -6.77
CA SER A 72 6.19 7.05 -5.62
C SER A 72 4.82 7.75 -5.68
N ALA A 73 4.41 8.24 -6.86
CA ALA A 73 3.10 8.85 -7.06
C ALA A 73 1.96 7.85 -6.82
N SER A 74 2.09 6.59 -7.27
CA SER A 74 1.10 5.55 -7.03
C SER A 74 0.92 5.24 -5.53
N LYS A 75 2.01 5.29 -4.76
CA LYS A 75 1.98 5.08 -3.31
C LYS A 75 1.44 6.29 -2.55
N ALA A 76 1.71 7.51 -3.02
CA ALA A 76 1.08 8.73 -2.50
C ALA A 76 -0.44 8.72 -2.74
N ALA A 77 -0.90 8.27 -3.91
CA ALA A 77 -2.32 8.13 -4.22
C ALA A 77 -3.02 7.11 -3.30
N ALA A 78 -2.42 5.93 -3.10
CA ALA A 78 -2.94 4.92 -2.17
C ALA A 78 -2.98 5.42 -0.71
N LEU A 79 -1.97 6.17 -0.28
CA LEU A 79 -1.93 6.80 1.04
C LEU A 79 -3.07 7.82 1.19
N SER A 80 -3.24 8.73 0.23
CA SER A 80 -4.33 9.71 0.22
C SER A 80 -5.70 9.04 0.25
N PHE A 81 -5.89 8.00 -0.57
CA PHE A 81 -7.12 7.21 -0.60
C PHE A 81 -7.43 6.57 0.75
N THR A 82 -6.42 6.01 1.43
CA THR A 82 -6.58 5.40 2.75
C THR A 82 -7.02 6.42 3.80
N MET A 83 -6.43 7.62 3.80
CA MET A 83 -6.84 8.70 4.70
C MET A 83 -8.29 9.14 4.44
N SER A 84 -8.72 9.18 3.19
CA SER A 84 -10.11 9.50 2.84
C SER A 84 -11.08 8.44 3.35
N ILE A 85 -10.79 7.15 3.19
CA ILE A 85 -11.64 6.06 3.72
C ILE A 85 -11.75 6.15 5.24
N ALA A 86 -10.63 6.36 5.94
CA ALA A 86 -10.63 6.49 7.40
C ALA A 86 -11.57 7.59 7.89
N LYS A 87 -11.59 8.74 7.20
CA LYS A 87 -12.53 9.85 7.50
C LYS A 87 -13.99 9.49 7.20
N LEU A 88 -14.23 8.60 6.24
CA LEU A 88 -15.56 8.12 5.86
C LEU A 88 -16.09 6.99 6.76
N ALA A 89 -15.33 6.51 7.75
CA ALA A 89 -15.74 5.40 8.62
C ALA A 89 -17.09 5.65 9.32
N HIS A 90 -17.37 6.89 9.72
CA HIS A 90 -18.67 7.25 10.31
C HIS A 90 -19.85 7.15 9.33
N ILE A 91 -19.61 7.09 8.02
CA ILE A 91 -20.62 6.93 6.96
C ILE A 91 -20.72 5.47 6.53
N THR A 92 -19.58 4.79 6.35
CA THR A 92 -19.54 3.43 5.77
C THR A 92 -19.50 2.32 6.81
N GLY A 93 -19.11 2.60 8.06
CA GLY A 93 -18.80 1.58 9.06
C GLY A 93 -17.46 0.88 8.83
N VAL A 94 -16.65 1.33 7.87
CA VAL A 94 -15.36 0.73 7.53
C VAL A 94 -14.23 1.65 7.97
N THR A 95 -13.41 1.19 8.92
CA THR A 95 -12.19 1.90 9.33
C THR A 95 -11.04 1.54 8.40
N ALA A 96 -10.03 2.41 8.32
CA ALA A 96 -8.86 2.14 7.51
C ALA A 96 -7.59 2.78 8.07
N TYR A 97 -6.46 2.14 7.84
CA TYR A 97 -5.14 2.69 8.12
C TYR A 97 -4.13 2.24 7.06
N SER A 98 -3.04 2.99 6.95
CA SER A 98 -1.96 2.70 6.01
C SER A 98 -0.76 2.15 6.74
N ILE A 99 -0.11 1.15 6.16
CA ILE A 99 1.19 0.66 6.61
C ILE A 99 2.21 1.11 5.57
N ASN A 100 3.26 1.81 6.02
CA ASN A 100 4.22 2.49 5.15
C ASN A 100 5.64 2.00 5.44
N PRO A 101 6.04 0.82 4.92
CA PRO A 101 7.38 0.31 5.12
C PRO A 101 8.43 1.25 4.52
N GLY A 102 9.57 1.37 5.21
CA GLY A 102 10.81 1.90 4.65
C GLY A 102 11.49 0.88 3.72
N ILE A 103 12.73 1.16 3.32
CA ILE A 103 13.51 0.22 2.51
C ILE A 103 13.70 -1.08 3.29
N THR A 104 13.14 -2.15 2.74
CA THR A 104 13.09 -3.47 3.35
C THR A 104 13.72 -4.45 2.39
N ASN A 105 14.71 -5.22 2.87
CA ASN A 105 15.47 -6.14 2.03
C ASN A 105 14.59 -7.29 1.52
N THR A 106 13.94 -7.06 0.38
CA THR A 106 13.03 -7.95 -0.33
C THR A 106 13.46 -8.03 -1.79
N VAL A 107 12.94 -9.02 -2.53
CA VAL A 107 13.20 -9.14 -3.98
C VAL A 107 12.81 -7.88 -4.75
N LEU A 108 11.80 -7.11 -4.27
CA LEU A 108 11.31 -5.90 -4.92
C LEU A 108 12.40 -4.81 -5.07
N VAL A 109 13.34 -4.74 -4.12
CA VAL A 109 14.39 -3.70 -4.09
C VAL A 109 15.74 -4.16 -4.63
N HIS A 110 15.87 -5.41 -5.08
CA HIS A 110 17.15 -5.94 -5.59
C HIS A 110 17.44 -5.50 -7.01
N LYS A 111 16.41 -5.31 -7.84
CA LYS A 111 16.55 -4.79 -9.20
C LYS A 111 15.22 -4.23 -9.69
N PHE A 112 15.23 -3.00 -10.18
CA PHE A 112 14.07 -2.35 -10.79
C PHE A 112 14.51 -1.25 -11.75
N ASN A 113 13.59 -0.83 -12.63
CA ASN A 113 13.86 0.22 -13.60
C ASN A 113 13.43 1.58 -13.04
N SER A 114 14.32 2.56 -13.16
CA SER A 114 13.99 3.97 -12.95
C SER A 114 13.28 4.55 -14.17
N TRP A 115 12.53 5.61 -13.95
CA TRP A 115 11.81 6.29 -15.03
C TRP A 115 12.80 6.84 -16.06
N LEU A 116 12.61 6.49 -17.34
CA LEU A 116 13.50 6.88 -18.44
C LEU A 116 14.98 6.48 -18.22
N ASN A 117 15.25 5.47 -17.37
CA ASN A 117 16.59 5.06 -16.96
C ASN A 117 17.45 6.20 -16.36
N VAL A 118 16.83 7.19 -15.70
CA VAL A 118 17.53 8.36 -15.14
C VAL A 118 18.60 7.98 -14.10
N GLU A 119 18.47 6.81 -13.47
CA GLU A 119 19.48 6.22 -12.60
C GLU A 119 19.32 4.68 -12.64
N PRO A 120 20.19 3.92 -13.32
CA PRO A 120 20.05 2.46 -13.39
C PRO A 120 20.42 1.74 -12.08
N ARG A 121 21.04 2.42 -11.11
CA ARG A 121 21.55 1.83 -9.87
C ARG A 121 20.75 2.20 -8.62
N VAL A 122 19.49 2.65 -8.75
CA VAL A 122 18.69 3.06 -7.59
C VAL A 122 18.64 1.97 -6.51
N ALA A 123 18.49 0.71 -6.91
CA ALA A 123 18.51 -0.44 -6.00
C ALA A 123 19.80 -0.54 -5.17
N GLU A 124 20.96 -0.42 -5.82
CA GLU A 124 22.28 -0.46 -5.18
C GLU A 124 22.43 0.72 -4.21
N LEU A 125 22.16 1.94 -4.68
CA LEU A 125 22.29 3.17 -3.89
C LEU A 125 21.39 3.17 -2.65
N LEU A 126 20.17 2.62 -2.73
CA LEU A 126 19.29 2.50 -1.56
C LEU A 126 19.82 1.51 -0.52
N LEU A 127 20.52 0.46 -0.95
CA LEU A 127 21.07 -0.58 -0.09
C LEU A 127 22.40 -0.18 0.57
N GLU A 128 23.04 0.91 0.11
CA GLU A 128 24.20 1.52 0.78
C GLU A 128 23.83 2.24 2.08
N HIS A 129 22.53 2.50 2.30
CA HIS A 129 22.00 3.15 3.50
C HIS A 129 21.35 2.14 4.46
N PRO A 130 21.14 2.51 5.75
CA PRO A 130 20.46 1.64 6.70
C PRO A 130 19.08 1.19 6.21
N THR A 131 18.84 -0.12 6.25
CA THR A 131 17.57 -0.76 5.87
C THR A 131 17.05 -1.64 7.01
N GLN A 132 15.87 -2.24 6.83
CA GLN A 132 15.33 -3.25 7.74
C GLN A 132 15.18 -4.62 7.09
N THR A 133 15.17 -5.67 7.92
CA THR A 133 14.84 -7.03 7.50
C THR A 133 13.34 -7.20 7.26
N THR A 134 12.97 -8.21 6.47
CA THR A 134 11.57 -8.60 6.29
C THR A 134 10.90 -9.02 7.59
N LEU A 135 11.64 -9.68 8.49
CA LEU A 135 11.13 -10.10 9.78
C LEU A 135 10.77 -8.91 10.68
N GLN A 136 11.64 -7.90 10.77
CA GLN A 136 11.36 -6.67 11.52
C GLN A 136 10.13 -5.95 10.96
N CYS A 137 10.05 -5.84 9.63
CA CYS A 137 8.89 -5.24 8.97
C CYS A 137 7.61 -6.02 9.30
N ALA A 138 7.62 -7.35 9.19
CA ALA A 138 6.46 -8.21 9.45
C ALA A 138 6.01 -8.15 10.92
N GLN A 139 6.94 -8.16 11.87
CA GLN A 139 6.63 -8.02 13.30
C GLN A 139 5.94 -6.69 13.60
N ASN A 140 6.45 -5.59 13.04
CA ASN A 140 5.83 -4.27 13.22
C ASN A 140 4.50 -4.14 12.45
N PHE A 141 4.37 -4.83 11.31
CA PHE A 141 3.12 -4.90 10.55
C PHE A 141 2.00 -5.50 11.39
N VAL A 142 2.26 -6.64 12.04
CA VAL A 142 1.27 -7.30 12.91
C VAL A 142 0.93 -6.44 14.13
N LYS A 143 1.93 -5.83 14.78
CA LYS A 143 1.69 -4.87 15.87
C LYS A 143 0.79 -3.70 15.44
N ALA A 144 0.95 -3.21 14.22
CA ALA A 144 0.09 -2.15 13.67
C ALA A 144 -1.34 -2.65 13.46
N ILE A 145 -1.53 -3.91 13.03
CA ILE A 145 -2.87 -4.50 12.94
C ILE A 145 -3.52 -4.59 14.32
N GLU A 146 -2.82 -5.15 15.30
CA GLU A 146 -3.31 -5.32 16.67
C GLU A 146 -3.68 -3.99 17.34
N ALA A 147 -2.95 -2.91 17.04
CA ALA A 147 -3.24 -1.58 17.55
C ALA A 147 -4.45 -0.88 16.91
N ASN A 148 -4.98 -1.42 15.81
CA ASN A 148 -6.09 -0.84 15.04
C ASN A 148 -7.30 -1.79 14.94
N GLN A 149 -7.34 -2.86 15.74
CA GLN A 149 -8.55 -3.62 16.02
C GLN A 149 -9.45 -2.84 16.98
#